data_AF-A0ABD1PSB5-F1
#
_entry.id   AF-A0ABD1PSB5-F1
#
_cell.length_a   1.000
_cell.length_b   1.000
_cell.length_c   1.000
_cell.angle_alpha   90.00
_cell.angle_beta   90.00
_cell.angle_gamma   90.00
#
_symmetry.space_group_name_H-M   'P 1'
#
loop_
_entity.id
_entity.type
_entity.pdbx_description
1 polymer ?
#
loop_
_entity_poly.entity_id
_entity_poly.type
_entity_poly.pdbx_seq_one_letter_code
_entity_poly.pdbx_strand_id
1 'polypeptide(L)'
;MISWDFERKEAVWKGIAPDDGIQKNTNDHLKRSRVPSSDDEDELVRDSAVKEAFLAKLFAGISAVKAAYAELQFAQSPYDADGIQSADQILVLELKNLSELKQCYLKKQLDTTTCPEKTLVLAEIKEQKCLLQTYEIMSRRLDSQLKLKNS
;
A
#
# COMPACT_ATOMS: atom_id res chain seq x y z
N MET A 1 13.40 23.97 9.62
CA MET A 1 13.65 22.53 9.79
C MET A 1 12.34 21.89 10.22
N ILE A 2 11.59 21.31 9.29
CA ILE A 2 10.30 20.67 9.62
C ILE A 2 10.61 19.20 9.92
N SER A 3 10.54 18.82 11.19
CA SER A 3 10.65 17.43 11.63
C SER A 3 9.36 16.71 11.24
N TRP A 4 9.46 15.75 10.33
CA TRP A 4 8.36 14.84 10.03
C TRP A 4 8.71 13.48 10.61
N ASP A 5 8.38 13.29 11.89
CA ASP A 5 8.42 11.98 12.51
C ASP A 5 7.29 11.13 11.89
N PHE A 6 7.68 10.20 11.02
CA PHE A 6 6.81 9.15 10.49
C PHE A 6 6.62 8.09 11.58
N GLU A 7 6.02 8.50 12.70
CA GLU A 7 5.69 7.60 13.79
C GLU A 7 4.35 6.95 13.46
N ARG A 8 4.39 5.62 13.24
CA ARG A 8 3.24 4.78 12.98
C ARG A 8 2.29 4.88 14.18
N LYS A 9 1.30 5.76 14.12
CA LYS A 9 0.20 5.75 15.09
C LYS A 9 -0.72 4.58 14.75
N GLU A 10 -0.53 3.47 15.45
CA GLU A 10 -1.49 2.37 15.53
C GLU A 10 -2.83 2.94 16.02
N ALA A 11 -3.82 3.06 15.12
CA ALA A 11 -5.17 3.42 15.48
C ALA A 11 -5.84 2.19 16.13
N VAL A 12 -5.93 2.18 17.46
CA VAL A 12 -6.72 1.19 18.20
C VAL A 12 -8.19 1.55 18.07
N TRP A 13 -8.93 0.84 17.23
CA TRP A 13 -10.38 0.97 17.15
C TRP A 13 -11.04 0.17 18.28
N LYS A 14 -11.33 0.83 19.41
CA LYS A 14 -12.24 0.29 20.43
C LYS A 14 -13.68 0.55 19.99
N GLY A 15 -14.28 -0.40 19.30
CA GLY A 15 -15.72 -0.43 19.08
C GLY A 15 -16.43 -0.79 20.39
N ILE A 16 -17.16 0.17 20.96
CA ILE A 16 -18.13 -0.07 22.03
C ILE A 16 -19.49 -0.13 21.36
N ALA A 17 -20.10 -1.32 21.29
CA ALA A 17 -21.49 -1.50 20.87
C ALA A 17 -22.41 -1.41 22.10
N PRO A 18 -23.53 -0.68 22.05
CA PRO A 18 -24.55 -0.73 23.10
C PRO A 18 -25.29 -2.07 23.04
N ASP A 19 -25.40 -2.68 24.20
CA ASP A 19 -26.31 -3.78 24.53
C ASP A 19 -27.75 -3.25 24.54
N ASP A 20 -28.64 -3.86 23.76
CA ASP A 20 -30.08 -3.70 23.93
C ASP A 20 -30.84 -4.95 23.44
N GLY A 21 -31.40 -5.68 24.41
CA GLY A 21 -32.78 -6.19 24.35
C GLY A 21 -33.06 -7.42 23.49
N ILE A 22 -32.90 -8.61 24.08
CA ILE A 22 -33.44 -9.88 23.58
C ILE A 22 -34.99 -9.87 23.65
N GLN A 23 -35.67 -10.00 22.51
CA GLN A 23 -37.01 -10.58 22.43
C GLN A 23 -36.97 -11.86 21.58
N LYS A 24 -37.26 -12.99 22.23
CA LYS A 24 -37.43 -14.31 21.63
C LYS A 24 -38.74 -14.39 20.86
N ASN A 25 -38.68 -14.71 19.58
CA ASN A 25 -39.76 -15.31 18.82
C ASN A 25 -39.22 -16.53 18.05
N THR A 26 -39.50 -17.69 18.63
CA THR A 26 -39.30 -19.02 18.06
C THR A 26 -40.15 -19.19 16.80
N ASN A 27 -39.51 -19.36 15.64
CA ASN A 27 -40.10 -20.06 14.51
C ASN A 27 -39.06 -21.04 13.98
N ASP A 28 -39.18 -22.28 14.45
CA ASP A 28 -38.52 -23.44 13.88
C ASP A 28 -39.02 -23.63 12.45
N HIS A 29 -38.18 -23.30 11.47
CA HIS A 29 -38.30 -23.85 10.13
C HIS A 29 -36.93 -24.24 9.60
N LEU A 30 -36.57 -25.48 9.94
CA LEU A 30 -35.79 -26.41 9.14
C LEU A 30 -34.53 -25.83 8.49
N LYS A 31 -33.40 -26.00 9.19
CA LYS A 31 -32.04 -25.89 8.66
C LYS A 31 -31.92 -26.74 7.39
N ARG A 32 -31.94 -26.09 6.22
CA ARG A 32 -31.21 -26.59 5.07
C ARG A 32 -29.81 -26.00 5.17
N SER A 33 -28.90 -26.76 5.78
CA SER A 33 -27.47 -26.55 5.65
C SER A 33 -27.13 -26.67 4.17
N ARG A 34 -27.14 -25.53 3.46
CA ARG A 34 -26.64 -25.46 2.10
C ARG A 34 -25.13 -25.56 2.23
N VAL A 35 -24.61 -26.76 1.98
CA VAL A 35 -23.17 -26.95 1.78
C VAL A 35 -22.80 -26.00 0.63
N PRO A 36 -21.83 -25.09 0.79
CA PRO A 36 -21.33 -24.27 -0.30
C PRO A 36 -20.97 -25.19 -1.48
N SER A 37 -21.42 -24.84 -2.68
CA SER A 37 -20.98 -25.52 -3.88
C SER A 37 -19.47 -25.32 -4.04
N SER A 38 -18.74 -26.29 -4.61
CA SER A 38 -17.33 -26.13 -4.98
C SER A 38 -17.11 -24.86 -5.81
N ASP A 39 -18.10 -24.49 -6.63
CA ASP A 39 -18.05 -23.31 -7.50
C ASP A 39 -18.14 -21.98 -6.72
N ASP A 40 -18.86 -21.97 -5.59
CA ASP A 40 -19.02 -20.77 -4.74
C ASP A 40 -17.70 -20.46 -3.98
N GLU A 41 -17.00 -21.50 -3.53
CA GLU A 41 -15.70 -21.39 -2.84
C GLU A 41 -14.63 -20.84 -3.80
N ASP A 42 -14.58 -21.34 -5.05
CA ASP A 42 -13.63 -20.91 -6.07
C ASP A 42 -13.82 -19.44 -6.51
N GLU A 43 -15.05 -18.93 -6.48
CA GLU A 43 -15.34 -17.52 -6.78
C GLU A 43 -14.85 -16.59 -5.66
N LEU A 44 -15.08 -16.97 -4.40
CA LEU A 44 -14.61 -16.21 -3.23
C LEU A 44 -13.09 -16.14 -3.17
N VAL A 45 -12.39 -17.26 -3.45
CA VAL A 45 -10.92 -17.32 -3.48
C VAL A 45 -10.34 -16.43 -4.58
N ARG A 46 -10.98 -16.36 -5.76
CA ARG A 46 -10.54 -15.45 -6.82
C ARG A 46 -10.75 -13.99 -6.45
N ASP A 47 -11.89 -13.64 -5.85
CA ASP A 47 -12.16 -12.26 -5.43
C ASP A 47 -11.18 -11.80 -4.34
N SER A 48 -10.82 -12.67 -3.37
CA SER A 48 -9.79 -12.35 -2.38
C SER A 48 -8.42 -12.15 -3.03
N ALA A 49 -8.00 -13.04 -3.94
CA ALA A 49 -6.72 -12.93 -4.63
C ALA A 49 -6.61 -11.64 -5.47
N VAL A 50 -7.70 -11.23 -6.12
CA VAL A 50 -7.76 -9.96 -6.89
C VAL A 50 -7.61 -8.75 -5.96
N LYS A 51 -8.26 -8.77 -4.78
CA LYS A 51 -8.13 -7.70 -3.77
C LYS A 51 -6.71 -7.64 -3.19
N GLU A 52 -6.10 -8.78 -2.90
CA GLU A 52 -4.72 -8.85 -2.41
C GLU A 52 -3.74 -8.30 -3.45
N ALA A 53 -3.87 -8.71 -4.71
CA ALA A 53 -3.05 -8.18 -5.80
C ALA A 53 -3.22 -6.66 -5.96
N PHE A 54 -4.45 -6.15 -5.82
CA PHE A 54 -4.72 -4.72 -5.83
C PHE A 54 -4.05 -3.98 -4.66
N LEU A 55 -4.15 -4.52 -3.44
CA LEU A 55 -3.50 -3.95 -2.25
C LEU A 55 -1.97 -3.94 -2.40
N ALA A 56 -1.38 -5.00 -2.94
CA ALA A 56 0.05 -5.02 -3.20
C ALA A 56 0.48 -3.95 -4.19
N LYS A 57 -0.30 -3.71 -5.27
CA LYS A 57 -0.04 -2.59 -6.19
C LYS A 57 -0.09 -1.23 -5.49
N LEU A 58 -1.03 -1.05 -4.56
CA LEU A 58 -1.14 0.17 -3.76
C LEU A 58 0.10 0.37 -2.88
N PHE A 59 0.53 -0.66 -2.15
CA PHE A 59 1.74 -0.59 -1.32
C PHE A 59 3.00 -0.34 -2.14
N ALA A 60 3.14 -1.00 -3.30
CA ALA A 60 4.23 -0.75 -4.23
C ALA A 60 4.28 0.70 -4.72
N GLY A 61 3.12 1.29 -5.06
CA GLY A 61 3.01 2.69 -5.46
C GLY A 61 3.35 3.68 -4.34
N ILE A 62 2.84 3.43 -3.11
CA ILE A 62 3.16 4.27 -1.94
C ILE A 62 4.65 4.20 -1.61
N SER A 63 5.25 3.00 -1.62
CA SER A 63 6.68 2.83 -1.39
C SER A 63 7.52 3.50 -2.47
N ALA A 64 7.08 3.50 -3.73
CA ALA A 64 7.75 4.23 -4.81
C ALA A 64 7.71 5.76 -4.60
N VAL A 65 6.55 6.30 -4.21
CA VAL A 65 6.42 7.72 -3.82
C VAL A 65 7.35 8.07 -2.66
N LYS A 66 7.44 7.20 -1.65
CA LYS A 66 8.34 7.39 -0.50
C LYS A 66 9.81 7.42 -0.92
N ALA A 67 10.22 6.51 -1.81
CA ALA A 67 11.58 6.45 -2.33
C ALA A 67 11.92 7.71 -3.16
N ALA A 68 11.03 8.12 -4.08
CA ALA A 68 11.20 9.33 -4.88
C ALA A 68 11.31 10.59 -4.00
N TYR A 69 10.49 10.68 -2.95
CA TYR A 69 10.58 11.79 -2.00
C TYR A 69 11.89 11.78 -1.19
N ALA A 70 12.37 10.60 -0.79
CA ALA A 70 13.67 10.50 -0.14
C ALA A 70 14.80 11.00 -1.06
N GLU A 71 14.77 10.64 -2.35
CA GLU A 71 15.76 11.11 -3.34
C GLU A 71 15.67 12.63 -3.51
N LEU A 72 14.45 13.16 -3.60
CA LEU A 72 14.22 14.61 -3.67
C LEU A 72 14.81 15.33 -2.46
N GLN A 73 14.66 14.78 -1.24
CA GLN A 73 15.27 15.36 -0.05
C GLN A 73 16.80 15.26 -0.05
N PHE A 74 17.36 14.18 -0.58
CA PHE A 74 18.80 13.99 -0.66
C PHE A 74 19.44 14.96 -1.66
N ALA A 75 18.83 15.14 -2.84
CA ALA A 75 19.28 16.04 -3.88
C ALA A 75 19.17 17.54 -3.53
N GLN A 76 18.54 17.89 -2.39
CA GLN A 76 18.51 19.28 -1.91
C GLN A 76 19.80 19.72 -1.22
N SER A 77 20.65 18.79 -0.76
CA SER A 77 21.87 19.15 -0.02
C SER A 77 22.96 18.07 -0.14
N PRO A 78 24.03 18.31 -0.92
CA PRO A 78 24.25 19.50 -1.76
C PRO A 78 23.20 19.60 -2.86
N TYR A 79 22.94 20.82 -3.34
CA TYR A 79 21.92 21.05 -4.37
C TYR A 79 22.30 20.36 -5.68
N ASP A 80 21.45 19.46 -6.14
CA ASP A 80 21.55 18.69 -7.37
C ASP A 80 20.24 18.87 -8.17
N ALA A 81 20.28 19.76 -9.17
CA ALA A 81 19.12 20.09 -9.99
C ALA A 81 18.61 18.88 -10.81
N ASP A 82 19.53 18.07 -11.33
CA ASP A 82 19.18 16.90 -12.15
C ASP A 82 18.54 15.81 -11.28
N GLY A 83 19.10 15.59 -10.09
CA GLY A 83 18.52 14.70 -9.08
C GLY A 83 17.11 15.12 -8.66
N ILE A 84 16.90 16.43 -8.42
CA ILE A 84 15.58 16.99 -8.09
C ILE A 84 14.59 16.76 -9.24
N GLN A 85 14.97 17.08 -10.49
CA GLN A 85 14.10 16.93 -11.65
C GLN A 85 13.72 15.46 -11.90
N SER A 86 14.69 14.56 -11.79
CA SER A 86 14.48 13.12 -11.95
C SER A 86 13.52 12.58 -10.87
N ALA A 87 13.75 12.93 -9.60
CA ALA A 87 12.90 12.53 -8.49
C ALA A 87 11.46 13.06 -8.64
N ASP A 88 11.29 14.30 -9.09
CA ASP A 88 9.97 14.90 -9.32
C ASP A 88 9.19 14.18 -10.44
N GLN A 89 9.86 13.84 -11.55
CA GLN A 89 9.23 13.07 -12.63
C GLN A 89 8.71 11.71 -12.16
N ILE A 90 9.51 11.00 -11.36
CA ILE A 90 9.12 9.71 -10.77
C ILE A 90 7.95 9.91 -9.81
N LEU A 91 8.00 10.93 -8.97
CA LEU A 91 6.93 11.25 -8.01
C LEU A 91 5.60 11.51 -8.74
N VAL A 92 5.61 12.34 -9.78
CA VAL A 92 4.43 12.66 -10.59
C VAL A 92 3.89 11.41 -11.30
N LEU A 93 4.78 10.56 -11.83
CA LEU A 93 4.38 9.30 -12.46
C LEU A 93 3.68 8.36 -11.47
N GLU A 94 4.24 8.15 -10.29
CA GLU A 94 3.66 7.26 -9.29
C GLU A 94 2.37 7.83 -8.69
N LEU A 95 2.25 9.16 -8.54
CA LEU A 95 0.99 9.79 -8.15
C LEU A 95 -0.12 9.60 -9.20
N LYS A 96 0.22 9.62 -10.50
CA LYS A 96 -0.71 9.28 -11.57
C LYS A 96 -1.14 7.82 -11.47
N ASN A 97 -0.19 6.89 -11.29
CA ASN A 97 -0.49 5.46 -11.09
C ASN A 97 -1.43 5.23 -9.90
N LEU A 98 -1.20 5.90 -8.77
CA LEU A 98 -2.06 5.83 -7.58
C LEU A 98 -3.46 6.39 -7.84
N SER A 99 -3.56 7.46 -8.62
CA SER A 99 -4.85 8.02 -9.06
C SER A 99 -5.64 7.03 -9.90
N GLU A 100 -4.97 6.33 -10.83
CA GLU A 100 -5.58 5.27 -11.64
C GLU A 100 -6.06 4.11 -10.76
N LEU A 101 -5.25 3.63 -9.83
CA LEU A 101 -5.64 2.58 -8.87
C LEU A 101 -6.87 2.99 -8.05
N LYS A 102 -6.91 4.24 -7.56
CA LYS A 102 -8.08 4.79 -6.86
C LYS A 102 -9.31 4.77 -7.75
N GLN A 103 -9.19 5.18 -9.01
CA GLN A 103 -10.32 5.17 -9.95
C GLN A 103 -10.82 3.75 -10.23
N CYS A 104 -9.93 2.78 -10.42
CA CYS A 104 -10.27 1.37 -10.60
C CYS A 104 -11.09 0.83 -9.42
N TYR A 105 -10.65 1.14 -8.19
CA TYR A 105 -11.38 0.78 -6.97
C TYR A 105 -12.79 1.40 -6.93
N LEU A 106 -12.91 2.70 -7.18
CA LEU A 106 -14.20 3.41 -7.15
C LEU A 106 -15.18 2.90 -8.21
N LYS A 107 -14.68 2.54 -9.40
CA LYS A 107 -15.50 1.96 -10.49
C LYS A 107 -15.80 0.47 -10.29
N LYS A 108 -15.29 -0.16 -9.21
CA LYS A 108 -15.34 -1.61 -8.98
C LYS A 108 -14.78 -2.42 -10.17
N GLN A 109 -13.81 -1.84 -10.88
CA GLN A 109 -13.09 -2.48 -11.97
C GLN A 109 -11.72 -2.90 -11.46
N LEU A 110 -11.70 -3.98 -10.68
CA LEU A 110 -10.45 -4.66 -10.38
C LEU A 110 -10.17 -5.61 -11.54
N ASP A 111 -9.01 -5.49 -12.18
CA ASP A 111 -8.64 -6.33 -13.32
C ASP A 111 -8.60 -7.80 -12.91
N THR A 112 -9.67 -8.53 -13.21
CA THR A 112 -9.79 -9.98 -13.07
C THR A 112 -9.16 -10.72 -14.26
N THR A 113 -8.74 -9.99 -15.30
CA THR A 113 -8.20 -10.50 -16.57
C THR A 113 -6.74 -10.95 -16.46
N THR A 114 -5.98 -10.35 -15.55
CA THR A 114 -4.60 -10.73 -15.25
C THR A 114 -4.54 -11.75 -14.12
N CYS A 115 -3.62 -12.72 -14.20
CA CYS A 115 -3.32 -13.67 -13.12
C CYS A 115 -3.02 -12.88 -11.81
N PRO A 116 -3.91 -12.94 -10.80
CA PRO A 116 -3.77 -12.12 -9.60
C PRO A 116 -2.50 -12.45 -8.81
N GLU A 117 -2.14 -13.73 -8.74
CA GLU A 117 -0.93 -14.22 -8.07
C GLU A 117 0.34 -13.62 -8.67
N LYS A 118 0.48 -13.60 -10.01
CA LYS A 118 1.62 -12.97 -10.68
C LYS A 118 1.67 -11.48 -10.39
N THR A 119 0.52 -10.82 -10.40
CA THR A 119 0.41 -9.39 -10.12
C THR A 119 0.82 -9.07 -8.69
N LEU A 120 0.37 -9.89 -7.73
CA LEU A 120 0.74 -9.82 -6.32
C LEU A 120 2.26 -9.88 -6.15
N VAL A 121 2.88 -10.96 -6.64
CA VAL A 121 4.34 -11.18 -6.50
C VAL A 121 5.15 -10.06 -7.15
N LEU A 122 4.75 -9.60 -8.35
CA LEU A 122 5.44 -8.49 -9.02
C LEU A 122 5.31 -7.16 -8.26
N ALA A 123 4.14 -6.90 -7.67
CA ALA A 123 3.92 -5.72 -6.87
C ALA A 123 4.73 -5.76 -5.56
N GLU A 124 4.78 -6.90 -4.87
CA GLU A 124 5.61 -7.10 -3.69
C GLU A 124 7.10 -6.90 -4.01
N ILE A 125 7.59 -7.45 -5.12
CA ILE A 125 8.97 -7.22 -5.56
C ILE A 125 9.23 -5.73 -5.81
N LYS A 126 8.30 -5.02 -6.45
CA LYS A 126 8.40 -3.56 -6.65
C LYS A 126 8.45 -2.84 -5.31
N GLU A 127 7.58 -3.19 -4.36
CA GLU A 127 7.56 -2.61 -3.02
C GLU A 127 8.90 -2.78 -2.30
N GLN A 128 9.42 -4.01 -2.26
CA GLN A 128 10.69 -4.31 -1.59
C GLN A 128 11.86 -3.53 -2.21
N LYS A 129 11.88 -3.38 -3.55
CA LYS A 129 12.89 -2.55 -4.23
C LYS A 129 12.80 -1.08 -3.84
N CYS A 130 11.60 -0.51 -3.78
CA CYS A 130 11.42 0.88 -3.37
C CYS A 130 11.78 1.10 -1.89
N LEU A 131 11.49 0.13 -1.02
CA LEU A 131 11.93 0.16 0.38
C LEU A 131 13.45 0.16 0.48
N LEU A 132 14.13 -0.75 -0.25
CA LEU A 132 15.59 -0.82 -0.29
C LEU A 132 16.18 0.52 -0.76
N GLN A 133 15.67 1.08 -1.87
CA GLN A 133 16.10 2.38 -2.38
C GLN A 133 15.96 3.48 -1.32
N THR A 134 14.87 3.50 -0.55
CA THR A 134 14.67 4.46 0.54
C THR A 134 15.77 4.31 1.60
N TYR A 135 16.10 3.08 2.01
CA TYR A 135 17.16 2.83 3.00
C TYR A 135 18.54 3.22 2.47
N GLU A 136 18.83 2.94 1.21
CA GLU A 136 20.09 3.34 0.56
C GLU A 136 20.26 4.86 0.58
N ILE A 137 19.21 5.61 0.24
CA ILE A 137 19.22 7.08 0.29
C ILE A 137 19.45 7.59 1.71
N MET A 138 18.76 7.02 2.70
CA MET A 138 18.96 7.40 4.10
C MET A 138 20.37 7.09 4.59
N SER A 139 20.95 5.96 4.20
CA SER A 139 22.34 5.61 4.51
C SER A 139 23.30 6.64 3.93
N ARG A 140 23.18 6.95 2.62
CA ARG A 140 24.00 7.98 1.96
C ARG A 140 23.90 9.33 2.66
N ARG A 141 22.70 9.72 3.11
CA ARG A 141 22.47 10.96 3.86
C ARG A 141 23.18 10.95 5.20
N LEU A 142 23.05 9.87 5.98
CA LEU A 142 23.71 9.75 7.29
C LEU A 142 25.23 9.75 7.16
N ASP A 143 25.77 9.04 6.17
CA ASP A 143 27.21 9.01 5.90
C ASP A 143 27.76 10.39 5.58
N SER A 144 27.04 11.18 4.78
CA SER A 144 27.39 12.58 4.50
C SER A 144 27.36 13.45 5.76
N GLN A 145 26.39 13.27 6.64
CA GLN A 145 26.33 13.99 7.91
C GLN A 145 27.49 13.64 8.86
N LEU A 146 27.90 12.36 8.90
CA LEU A 146 29.04 11.94 9.71
C LEU A 146 30.36 12.54 9.21
N LYS A 147 30.57 12.55 7.88
CA LYS A 147 31.78 13.15 7.28
C LYS A 147 31.89 14.65 7.56
N LEU A 148 30.77 15.37 7.51
CA LEU A 148 30.70 16.80 7.85
C LEU A 148 31.02 17.08 9.32
N LYS A 149 30.64 16.20 10.24
CA LYS A 149 30.95 16.35 11.69
C LYS A 149 32.41 16.04 12.04
N ASN A 150 33.06 15.21 11.24
CA ASN A 150 34.46 14.81 11.43
C ASN A 150 35.46 15.71 10.68
N SER A 151 34.98 16.74 9.97
CA SER A 151 35.78 17.77 9.30
C SER A 151 35.76 19.06 10.09
#